data_AF-A0AAP5N4C6-F1
#
_entry.id   AF-A0AAP5N4C6-F1
#
_cell.length_a   1.000
_cell.length_b   1.000
_cell.length_c   1.000
_cell.angle_alpha   90.00
_cell.angle_beta   90.00
_cell.angle_gamma   90.00
#
_symmetry.space_group_name_H-M   'P 1'
#
loop_
_entity.id
_entity.type
_entity.pdbx_description
1 polymer ?
#
loop_
_entity_poly.entity_id
_entity_poly.type
_entity_poly.pdbx_seq_one_letter_code
_entity_poly.pdbx_strand_id
1 'polypeptide(L)'
;MDSRISLRDELEKAIAETGCTLSQLQEMGGSHVGNLSASLRGKTLRPITIKQLNKLTEVLGLPEGYYYEYYLAECFYKDRVARPRMGTFLYRCAELGKTELIMKAIDMLAECSRYTELLFSVAENLYMNGLLEESILFYEEVIEEEKYIILIGWPSVTIEFLESLSELMLKKITKQ
;
A
#
# COMPACT_ATOMS: atom_id res chain seq x y z
N MET A 1 13.72 -12.51 8.40
CA MET A 1 13.22 -11.70 9.53
C MET A 1 11.78 -11.33 9.19
N ASP A 2 10.80 -11.63 10.04
CA ASP A 2 9.41 -11.23 9.80
C ASP A 2 9.35 -9.70 9.84
N SER A 3 9.15 -9.07 8.69
CA SER A 3 9.18 -7.61 8.54
C SER A 3 8.04 -6.91 9.30
N ARG A 4 7.07 -7.65 9.83
CA ARG A 4 6.08 -7.12 10.80
C ARG A 4 6.65 -6.94 12.20
N ILE A 5 7.67 -7.71 12.56
CA ILE A 5 8.41 -7.51 13.81
C ILE A 5 9.24 -6.24 13.70
N SER A 6 9.87 -5.98 12.53
CA SER A 6 10.72 -4.80 12.34
C SER A 6 9.97 -3.47 12.39
N LEU A 7 8.74 -3.36 11.87
CA LEU A 7 7.96 -2.12 12.04
C LEU A 7 7.73 -1.77 13.51
N ARG A 8 7.37 -2.76 14.32
CA ARG A 8 7.06 -2.54 15.74
C ARG A 8 8.32 -2.19 16.50
N ASP A 9 9.42 -2.89 16.26
CA ASP A 9 10.71 -2.59 16.88
C ASP A 9 11.18 -1.16 16.59
N GLU A 10 11.08 -0.71 15.34
CA GLU A 10 11.45 0.67 14.95
C GLU A 10 10.52 1.72 15.59
N LEU A 11 9.22 1.44 15.67
CA LEU A 11 8.28 2.33 16.36
C LEU A 11 8.55 2.37 17.87
N GLU A 12 8.81 1.23 18.51
CA GLU A 12 9.10 1.19 19.94
C GLU A 12 10.39 1.91 20.28
N LYS A 13 11.42 1.77 19.44
CA LYS A 13 12.68 2.50 19.57
C LYS A 13 12.47 4.01 19.45
N ALA A 14 11.79 4.48 18.40
CA ALA A 14 11.52 5.89 18.21
C ALA A 14 10.68 6.48 19.35
N ILE A 15 9.68 5.73 19.83
CA ILE A 15 8.87 6.12 20.99
C ILE A 15 9.74 6.24 22.25
N ALA A 16 10.65 5.29 22.50
CA ALA A 16 11.53 5.33 23.65
C ALA A 16 12.45 6.57 23.63
N GLU A 17 12.93 6.96 22.44
CA GLU A 17 13.79 8.14 22.25
C GLU A 17 13.05 9.46 22.55
N THR A 18 11.72 9.51 22.45
CA THR A 18 10.94 10.71 22.84
C THR A 18 10.91 10.95 24.36
N GLY A 19 11.16 9.92 25.17
CA GLY A 19 10.92 9.96 26.62
C GLY A 19 9.44 9.96 27.03
N CYS A 20 8.50 9.90 26.07
CA CYS A 20 7.07 9.86 26.33
C CYS A 20 6.58 8.42 26.59
N THR A 21 5.55 8.30 27.43
CA THR A 21 4.78 7.06 27.54
C THR A 21 3.83 6.91 26.36
N LEU A 22 3.39 5.66 26.07
CA LEU A 22 2.38 5.40 25.04
C LEU A 22 1.10 6.21 25.27
N SER A 23 0.65 6.35 26.53
CA SER A 23 -0.55 7.13 26.86
C SER A 23 -0.40 8.60 26.48
N GLN A 24 0.77 9.20 26.71
CA GLN A 24 1.04 10.59 26.35
C GLN A 24 1.05 10.78 24.83
N LEU A 25 1.67 9.85 24.09
CA LEU A 25 1.65 9.90 22.62
C LEU A 25 0.24 9.75 22.04
N GLN A 26 -0.58 8.89 22.64
CA GLN A 26 -1.99 8.74 22.27
C GLN A 26 -2.78 10.02 22.55
N GLU A 27 -2.51 10.72 23.65
CA GLU A 27 -3.12 12.01 23.95
C GLU A 27 -2.72 13.08 22.92
N MET A 28 -1.42 13.16 22.59
CA MET A 28 -0.90 14.10 21.59
C MET A 28 -1.49 13.87 20.19
N GLY A 29 -1.65 12.61 19.78
CA GLY A 29 -2.18 12.26 18.46
C GLY A 29 -3.69 12.03 18.40
N GLY A 30 -4.36 12.07 19.55
CA GLY A 30 -5.80 11.86 19.69
C GLY A 30 -6.29 10.48 19.23
N SER A 31 -7.59 10.41 18.92
CA SER A 31 -8.26 9.16 18.55
C SER A 31 -7.72 8.51 17.26
N HIS A 32 -7.00 9.26 16.42
CA HIS A 32 -6.43 8.78 15.16
C HIS A 32 -5.16 7.95 15.32
N VAL A 33 -4.41 8.14 16.40
CA VAL A 33 -3.31 7.22 16.77
C VAL A 33 -3.87 5.90 17.31
N GLY A 34 -5.05 5.94 17.93
CA GLY A 34 -5.76 4.77 18.44
C GLY A 34 -5.06 4.12 19.63
N ASN A 35 -5.39 2.85 19.91
CA ASN A 35 -4.76 2.10 21.01
C ASN A 35 -3.40 1.53 20.59
N LEU A 36 -2.32 2.27 20.87
CA LEU A 36 -0.95 1.87 20.54
C LEU A 36 -0.54 0.59 21.28
N SER A 37 -0.92 0.44 22.55
CA SER A 37 -0.57 -0.75 23.35
C SER A 37 -1.07 -2.04 22.72
N ALA A 38 -2.28 -2.03 22.13
CA ALA A 38 -2.84 -3.19 21.44
C ALA A 38 -2.11 -3.55 20.13
N SER A 39 -1.38 -2.60 19.55
CA SER A 39 -0.68 -2.77 18.27
C SER A 39 0.83 -3.03 18.46
N LEU A 40 1.41 -2.58 19.58
CA LEU A 40 2.84 -2.65 19.87
C LEU A 40 3.21 -3.68 20.96
N ARG A 41 2.40 -3.84 22.03
CA ARG A 41 2.83 -4.56 23.27
C ARG A 41 1.94 -5.74 23.68
N GLY A 42 1.07 -6.24 22.79
CA GLY A 42 0.11 -7.29 23.08
C GLY A 42 0.59 -8.72 22.76
N LYS A 43 0.00 -9.73 23.41
CA LYS A 43 0.18 -11.16 23.07
C LYS A 43 -0.30 -11.48 21.64
N THR A 44 -1.36 -10.81 21.21
CA THR A 44 -1.84 -10.79 19.82
C THR A 44 -1.79 -9.35 19.35
N LEU A 45 -0.89 -9.05 18.42
CA LEU A 45 -0.68 -7.71 17.91
C LEU A 45 -1.77 -7.35 16.89
N ARG A 46 -2.47 -6.25 17.13
CA ARG A 46 -3.42 -5.72 16.15
C ARG A 46 -2.64 -5.11 14.97
N PRO A 47 -3.12 -5.28 13.73
CA PRO A 47 -2.52 -4.61 12.58
C PRO A 47 -2.59 -3.10 12.73
N ILE A 48 -1.52 -2.41 12.37
CA ILE A 48 -1.49 -0.94 12.34
C ILE A 48 -2.12 -0.49 11.02
N THR A 49 -3.07 0.45 11.05
CA THR A 49 -3.58 1.06 9.82
C THR A 49 -2.63 2.16 9.34
N ILE A 50 -2.58 2.42 8.03
CA ILE A 50 -1.69 3.46 7.48
C ILE A 50 -2.02 4.84 8.04
N LYS A 51 -3.29 5.12 8.33
CA LYS A 51 -3.74 6.35 8.99
C LYS A 51 -3.16 6.47 10.40
N GLN A 52 -3.18 5.40 11.18
CA GLN A 52 -2.55 5.37 12.51
C GLN A 52 -1.04 5.55 12.42
N LEU A 53 -0.40 4.87 11.46
CA LEU A 53 1.04 5.00 11.23
C LEU A 53 1.41 6.44 10.90
N ASN A 54 0.73 7.06 9.93
CA ASN A 54 0.96 8.45 9.53
C ASN A 54 0.80 9.40 10.71
N LYS A 55 -0.28 9.24 11.50
CA LYS A 55 -0.50 10.10 12.67
C LYS A 55 0.56 9.90 13.74
N LEU A 56 0.99 8.66 13.99
CA LEU A 56 2.08 8.39 14.92
C LEU A 56 3.41 9.00 14.42
N THR A 57 3.70 8.87 13.11
CA THR A 57 4.88 9.44 12.46
C THR A 57 4.90 10.97 12.62
N GLU A 58 3.76 11.63 12.44
CA GLU A 58 3.60 13.07 12.66
C GLU A 58 3.85 13.46 14.13
N VAL A 59 3.30 12.71 15.09
CA VAL A 59 3.53 12.95 16.54
C VAL A 59 5.01 12.78 16.90
N LEU A 60 5.72 11.87 16.22
CA LEU A 60 7.16 11.67 16.35
C LEU A 60 8.00 12.75 15.64
N GLY A 61 7.36 13.71 14.96
CA GLY A 61 8.05 14.79 14.23
C GLY A 61 8.75 14.32 12.95
N LEU A 62 8.35 13.16 12.41
CA LEU A 62 8.93 12.56 11.21
C LEU A 62 8.03 12.84 9.98
N PRO A 63 8.61 12.89 8.76
CA PRO A 63 7.83 13.11 7.55
C PRO A 63 6.94 11.91 7.22
N GLU A 64 5.81 12.18 6.56
CA GLU A 64 4.95 11.10 6.07
C GLU A 64 5.73 10.15 5.14
N GLY A 65 5.44 8.85 5.22
CA GLY A 65 6.12 7.84 4.44
C GLY A 65 7.42 7.32 5.06
N TYR A 66 7.88 7.88 6.19
CA TYR A 66 9.12 7.47 6.86
C TYR A 66 9.16 5.96 7.16
N TYR A 67 8.06 5.40 7.66
CA TYR A 67 7.97 3.97 8.02
C TYR A 67 7.39 3.07 6.93
N TYR A 68 7.18 3.56 5.70
CA TYR A 68 6.44 2.80 4.67
C TYR A 68 7.17 1.53 4.22
N GLU A 69 8.50 1.54 4.22
CA GLU A 69 9.27 0.34 3.91
C GLU A 69 8.99 -0.81 4.88
N TYR A 70 8.89 -0.50 6.18
CA TYR A 70 8.51 -1.45 7.21
C TYR A 70 7.02 -1.81 7.15
N TYR A 71 6.17 -0.86 6.77
CA TYR A 71 4.73 -1.05 6.70
C TYR A 71 4.27 -2.01 5.60
N LEU A 72 5.02 -2.17 4.52
CA LEU A 72 4.67 -3.11 3.44
C LEU A 72 4.36 -4.52 3.99
N ALA A 73 5.10 -4.95 5.00
CA ALA A 73 4.88 -6.21 5.69
C ALA A 73 3.50 -6.34 6.37
N GLU A 74 2.98 -5.22 6.91
CA GLU A 74 1.65 -5.18 7.51
C GLU A 74 0.55 -5.43 6.47
N CYS A 75 0.83 -5.24 5.18
CA CYS A 75 -0.13 -5.52 4.10
C CYS A 75 -0.36 -7.02 3.87
N PHE A 76 0.41 -7.89 4.53
CA PHE A 76 0.27 -9.34 4.44
C PHE A 76 -0.17 -9.97 5.78
N TYR A 77 -1.03 -10.98 5.71
CA TYR A 77 -1.46 -11.78 6.86
C TYR A 77 -1.60 -13.25 6.49
N LYS A 78 -0.81 -14.12 7.16
CA LYS A 78 -0.76 -15.57 6.89
C LYS A 78 -0.59 -15.84 5.39
N ASP A 79 0.41 -15.19 4.79
CA ASP A 79 0.77 -15.30 3.38
C ASP A 79 -0.33 -14.91 2.39
N ARG A 80 -1.30 -14.10 2.85
CA ARG A 80 -2.34 -13.50 2.01
C ARG A 80 -2.29 -11.99 2.07
N VAL A 81 -2.51 -11.36 0.93
CA VAL A 81 -2.61 -9.91 0.83
C VAL A 81 -3.90 -9.42 1.49
N ALA A 82 -3.77 -8.49 2.42
CA ALA A 82 -4.88 -7.70 2.92
C ALA A 82 -5.21 -6.60 1.90
N ARG A 83 -5.97 -6.94 0.84
CA ARG A 83 -6.25 -6.07 -0.32
C ARG A 83 -6.63 -4.62 0.04
N PRO A 84 -7.52 -4.35 1.02
CA PRO A 84 -7.84 -2.96 1.37
C PRO A 84 -6.62 -2.17 1.91
N ARG A 85 -5.77 -2.83 2.70
CA ARG A 85 -4.57 -2.21 3.27
C ARG A 85 -3.52 -1.97 2.21
N MET A 86 -3.29 -2.97 1.34
CA MET A 86 -2.37 -2.86 0.23
C MET A 86 -2.80 -1.76 -0.74
N GLY A 87 -4.08 -1.68 -1.10
CA GLY A 87 -4.57 -0.61 -1.99
C GLY A 87 -4.36 0.78 -1.40
N THR A 88 -4.64 0.96 -0.10
CA THR A 88 -4.39 2.24 0.58
C THR A 88 -2.89 2.55 0.63
N PHE A 89 -2.04 1.55 0.86
CA PHE A 89 -0.59 1.69 0.87
C PHE A 89 -0.04 2.13 -0.48
N LEU A 90 -0.44 1.46 -1.56
CA LEU A 90 -0.03 1.81 -2.93
C LEU A 90 -0.47 3.23 -3.30
N TYR A 91 -1.71 3.60 -2.98
CA TYR A 91 -2.22 4.96 -3.20
C TYR A 91 -1.37 6.02 -2.48
N ARG A 92 -1.10 5.84 -1.18
CA ARG A 92 -0.26 6.79 -0.42
C ARG A 92 1.18 6.81 -0.93
N CYS A 93 1.74 5.67 -1.35
CA CYS A 93 3.07 5.64 -1.94
C CYS A 93 3.12 6.45 -3.23
N ALA A 94 2.08 6.37 -4.06
CA ALA A 94 1.98 7.12 -5.30
C ALA A 94 1.94 8.63 -5.04
N GLU A 95 1.09 9.08 -4.11
CA GLU A 95 1.02 10.50 -3.69
C GLU A 95 2.36 11.04 -3.15
N LEU A 96 3.17 10.18 -2.54
CA LEU A 96 4.47 10.55 -1.96
C LEU A 96 5.65 10.31 -2.91
N GLY A 97 5.40 9.92 -4.17
CA GLY A 97 6.44 9.61 -5.16
C GLY A 97 7.37 8.45 -4.75
N LYS A 98 6.86 7.50 -3.97
CA LYS A 98 7.62 6.34 -3.44
C LYS A 98 7.64 5.18 -4.45
N THR A 99 8.05 5.45 -5.69
CA THR A 99 8.01 4.49 -6.80
C THR A 99 8.73 3.18 -6.50
N GLU A 100 9.91 3.22 -5.87
CA GLU A 100 10.65 2.01 -5.48
C GLU A 100 9.86 1.09 -4.53
N LEU A 101 9.08 1.68 -3.60
CA LEU A 101 8.23 0.90 -2.70
C LEU A 101 6.99 0.34 -3.41
N ILE A 102 6.48 1.04 -4.41
CA ILE A 102 5.39 0.56 -5.26
C ILE A 102 5.88 -0.68 -6.03
N MET A 103 7.02 -0.60 -6.71
CA MET A 103 7.57 -1.71 -7.48
C MET A 103 7.84 -2.93 -6.59
N LYS A 104 8.47 -2.73 -5.43
CA LYS A 104 8.68 -3.80 -4.44
C LYS A 104 7.37 -4.44 -3.99
N ALA A 105 6.30 -3.67 -3.84
CA ALA A 105 4.99 -4.21 -3.49
C ALA A 105 4.36 -4.99 -4.65
N ILE A 106 4.50 -4.51 -5.89
CA ILE A 106 4.03 -5.19 -7.11
C ILE A 106 4.75 -6.53 -7.29
N ASP A 107 6.07 -6.58 -7.12
CA ASP A 107 6.85 -7.83 -7.18
C ASP A 107 6.33 -8.87 -6.18
N MET A 108 6.02 -8.44 -4.95
CA MET A 108 5.43 -9.33 -3.93
C MET A 108 3.98 -9.74 -4.26
N LEU A 109 3.25 -8.91 -5.02
CA LEU A 109 1.88 -9.16 -5.43
C LEU A 109 1.78 -10.07 -6.66
N ALA A 110 2.81 -10.14 -7.49
CA ALA A 110 2.81 -10.94 -8.73
C ALA A 110 2.51 -12.43 -8.47
N GLU A 111 2.87 -12.95 -7.29
CA GLU A 111 2.56 -14.32 -6.87
C GLU A 111 1.10 -14.50 -6.39
N CYS A 112 0.35 -13.41 -6.22
CA CYS A 112 -1.01 -13.42 -5.69
C CYS A 112 -2.07 -13.40 -6.80
N SER A 113 -3.11 -14.23 -6.64
CA SER A 113 -4.21 -14.25 -7.60
C SER A 113 -4.95 -12.90 -7.66
N ARG A 114 -5.27 -12.47 -8.88
CA ARG A 114 -6.09 -11.26 -9.16
C ARG A 114 -5.48 -9.98 -8.57
N TYR A 115 -4.14 -9.87 -8.56
CA TYR A 115 -3.47 -8.66 -8.09
C TYR A 115 -3.64 -7.48 -9.06
N THR A 116 -3.77 -7.74 -10.37
CA THR A 116 -4.08 -6.73 -11.40
C THR A 116 -5.36 -5.97 -11.11
N GLU A 117 -6.40 -6.62 -10.59
CA GLU A 117 -7.63 -5.94 -10.17
C GLU A 117 -7.41 -4.94 -9.02
N LEU A 118 -6.46 -5.24 -8.13
CA LEU A 118 -6.08 -4.31 -7.06
C LEU A 118 -5.34 -3.11 -7.65
N LEU A 119 -4.37 -3.35 -8.56
CA LEU A 119 -3.62 -2.29 -9.23
C LEU A 119 -4.55 -1.39 -10.05
N PHE A 120 -5.45 -1.97 -10.83
CA PHE A 120 -6.47 -1.25 -11.58
C PHE A 120 -7.36 -0.40 -10.67
N SER A 121 -7.80 -0.96 -9.53
CA SER A 121 -8.59 -0.19 -8.55
C SER A 121 -7.81 0.98 -7.95
N VAL A 122 -6.49 0.87 -7.78
CA VAL A 122 -5.64 1.96 -7.31
C VAL A 122 -5.48 3.01 -8.42
N ALA A 123 -5.23 2.58 -9.65
CA ALA A 123 -5.13 3.44 -10.83
C ALA A 123 -6.40 4.29 -11.03
N GLU A 124 -7.58 3.65 -11.02
CA GLU A 124 -8.85 4.36 -11.13
C GLU A 124 -9.06 5.34 -9.97
N ASN A 125 -8.64 5.00 -8.76
CA ASN A 125 -8.77 5.89 -7.62
C ASN A 125 -7.89 7.14 -7.79
N LEU A 126 -6.62 6.97 -8.18
CA LEU A 126 -5.71 8.07 -8.47
C LEU A 126 -6.25 8.96 -9.59
N TYR A 127 -6.64 8.36 -10.72
CA TYR A 127 -7.23 9.06 -11.86
C TYR A 127 -8.46 9.89 -11.47
N MET A 128 -9.40 9.30 -10.73
CA MET A 128 -10.63 10.00 -10.32
C MET A 128 -10.37 11.12 -9.31
N ASN A 129 -9.26 11.09 -8.59
CA ASN A 129 -8.82 12.16 -7.68
C ASN A 129 -7.90 13.19 -8.37
N GLY A 130 -7.72 13.11 -9.70
CA GLY A 130 -6.93 14.06 -10.48
C GLY A 130 -5.41 13.80 -10.47
N LEU A 131 -4.98 12.69 -9.89
CA LEU A 131 -3.58 12.23 -9.85
C LEU A 131 -3.28 11.40 -11.09
N LEU A 132 -3.35 12.04 -12.26
CA LEU A 132 -3.23 11.37 -13.56
C LEU A 132 -1.84 10.76 -13.73
N GLU A 133 -0.78 11.52 -13.47
CA GLU A 133 0.61 11.08 -13.67
C GLU A 133 0.93 9.86 -12.80
N GLU A 134 0.48 9.87 -11.54
CA GLU A 134 0.66 8.77 -10.60
C GLU A 134 -0.15 7.52 -10.99
N SER A 135 -1.30 7.71 -11.64
CA SER A 135 -2.14 6.59 -12.09
C SER A 135 -1.54 5.79 -13.25
N ILE A 136 -0.69 6.41 -14.08
CA ILE A 136 -0.14 5.82 -15.30
C ILE A 136 0.65 4.55 -14.98
N LEU A 137 1.53 4.60 -13.97
CA LEU A 137 2.34 3.44 -13.56
C LEU A 137 1.45 2.20 -13.32
N PHE A 138 0.35 2.37 -12.59
CA PHE A 138 -0.53 1.25 -12.27
C PHE A 138 -1.30 0.74 -13.50
N TYR A 139 -1.68 1.62 -14.43
CA TYR A 139 -2.29 1.18 -15.68
C TYR A 139 -1.30 0.41 -16.57
N GLU A 140 -0.06 0.87 -16.67
CA GLU A 140 0.99 0.21 -17.45
C GLU A 140 1.25 -1.21 -16.93
N GLU A 141 1.38 -1.37 -15.61
CA GLU A 141 1.56 -2.69 -14.96
C GLU A 141 0.37 -3.64 -15.23
N VAL A 142 -0.86 -3.12 -15.21
CA VAL A 142 -2.05 -3.93 -15.56
C VAL A 142 -2.04 -4.34 -17.03
N ILE A 143 -1.72 -3.41 -17.94
CA ILE A 143 -1.65 -3.69 -19.38
C ILE A 143 -0.59 -4.75 -19.70
N GLU A 144 0.59 -4.64 -19.11
CA GLU A 144 1.69 -5.59 -19.37
C GLU A 144 1.36 -6.99 -18.86
N GLU A 145 0.76 -7.12 -17.68
CA GLU A 145 0.29 -8.42 -17.18
C GLU A 145 -0.85 -9.00 -18.04
N GLU A 146 -1.80 -8.18 -18.50
CA GLU A 146 -2.88 -8.64 -19.39
C GLU A 146 -2.34 -9.14 -20.73
N LYS A 147 -1.38 -8.43 -21.34
CA LYS A 147 -0.68 -8.89 -22.56
C LYS A 147 0.00 -10.23 -22.33
N TYR A 148 0.68 -10.39 -21.20
CA TYR A 148 1.34 -11.66 -20.85
C TYR A 148 0.32 -12.81 -20.76
N ILE A 149 -0.82 -12.60 -20.10
CA ILE A 149 -1.91 -13.58 -19.98
C ILE A 149 -2.47 -14.00 -21.35
N ILE A 150 -2.66 -13.04 -22.27
CA ILE A 150 -3.12 -13.31 -23.64
C ILE A 150 -2.09 -14.16 -24.39
N LEU A 151 -0.80 -13.82 -24.29
CA LEU A 151 0.28 -14.55 -24.98
C LEU A 151 0.38 -16.01 -24.54
N ILE A 152 0.10 -16.32 -23.27
CA ILE A 152 0.14 -17.69 -22.74
C ILE A 152 -1.20 -18.44 -22.89
N GLY A 153 -2.23 -17.80 -23.45
CA GLY A 153 -3.51 -18.45 -23.80
C GLY A 153 -4.37 -18.87 -22.60
N TRP A 154 -4.34 -18.12 -21.49
CA TRP A 154 -5.11 -18.49 -20.30
C TRP A 154 -6.62 -18.17 -20.47
N PRO A 155 -7.53 -19.16 -20.40
CA PRO A 155 -8.91 -19.03 -20.91
C PRO A 155 -9.89 -18.31 -19.96
N SER A 156 -9.42 -17.64 -18.91
CA SER A 156 -10.29 -17.15 -17.81
C SER A 156 -10.99 -15.82 -18.08
N VAL A 157 -10.60 -15.10 -19.13
CA VAL A 157 -11.20 -13.82 -19.55
C VAL A 157 -11.29 -13.82 -21.08
N THR A 158 -12.40 -13.33 -21.64
CA THR A 158 -12.51 -13.23 -23.10
C THR A 158 -11.51 -12.21 -23.64
N ILE A 159 -10.78 -12.58 -24.69
CA ILE A 159 -9.76 -11.72 -25.33
C ILE A 159 -10.33 -10.34 -25.67
N GLU A 160 -11.57 -10.30 -26.15
CA GLU A 160 -12.30 -9.05 -26.47
C GLU A 160 -12.49 -8.12 -25.26
N PHE A 161 -12.66 -8.65 -24.06
CA PHE A 161 -12.80 -7.83 -22.85
C PHE A 161 -11.47 -7.19 -22.46
N LEU A 162 -10.38 -7.95 -22.58
CA LEU A 162 -9.03 -7.47 -22.26
C LEU A 162 -8.55 -6.42 -23.28
N GLU A 163 -8.80 -6.63 -24.57
CA GLU A 163 -8.46 -5.65 -25.62
C GLU A 163 -9.22 -4.33 -25.39
N SER A 164 -10.50 -4.39 -25.05
CA SER A 164 -11.32 -3.21 -24.74
C SER A 164 -10.83 -2.46 -23.49
N LEU A 165 -10.43 -3.18 -22.44
CA LEU A 165 -9.89 -2.59 -21.21
C LEU A 165 -8.53 -1.93 -21.48
N SER A 166 -7.64 -2.62 -22.18
CA SER A 166 -6.33 -2.10 -22.61
C SER A 166 -6.45 -0.86 -23.49
N GLU A 167 -7.37 -0.85 -24.45
CA GLU A 167 -7.65 0.36 -25.25
C GLU A 167 -8.17 1.53 -24.40
N LEU A 168 -9.06 1.25 -23.43
CA LEU A 168 -9.60 2.29 -22.55
C LEU A 168 -8.48 2.90 -21.69
N MET A 169 -7.61 2.07 -21.13
CA MET A 169 -6.45 2.51 -20.34
C MET A 169 -5.47 3.31 -21.21
N LEU A 170 -5.14 2.84 -22.41
CA LEU A 170 -4.28 3.58 -23.36
C LEU A 170 -4.88 4.93 -23.75
N LYS A 171 -6.20 5.02 -23.97
CA LYS A 171 -6.90 6.29 -24.24
C LYS A 171 -6.83 7.26 -23.05
N LYS A 172 -6.80 6.75 -21.81
CA LYS A 172 -6.61 7.57 -20.61
C LYS A 172 -5.18 8.09 -20.50
N ILE A 173 -4.19 7.24 -20.78
CA ILE A 173 -2.76 7.60 -20.76
C ILE A 173 -2.42 8.64 -21.85
N THR A 174 -2.93 8.44 -23.07
CA THR A 174 -2.54 9.25 -24.26
C THR A 174 -3.26 10.59 -24.40
N LYS A 175 -4.24 10.90 -23.55
CA LYS A 175 -4.96 12.19 -23.54
C LYS A 175 -4.24 13.31 -22.75
N GLN A 176 -2.93 13.16 -22.52
CA GLN A 176 -2.04 14.23 -22.02
C GLN A 176 -2.03 15.45 -22.95
#